data_AF-A0AAE1BUD6-F1
#
_entry.id   AF-A0AAE1BUD6-F1
#
_cell.length_a   1.000
_cell.length_b   1.000
_cell.length_c   1.000
_cell.angle_alpha   90.00
_cell.angle_beta   90.00
_cell.angle_gamma   90.00
#
_symmetry.space_group_name_H-M   'P 1'
#
loop_
_entity.id
_entity.type
_entity.pdbx_description
1 polymer ?
#
loop_
_entity_poly.entity_id
_entity_poly.type
_entity_poly.pdbx_seq_one_letter_code
_entity_poly.pdbx_strand_id
1 'polypeptide(L)'
;MRWKKTPFLRFNVVNICNVFLQLKSLGIHDLINFDYLDPPPAETSKIALEQLYALKALNYKGELTLMGRKMAEIPVEPMMARMILAADQHKVVEEILTIAAMLSVNGDIFYRPKDKAIQADEARKNFFILMVTT
;
A
#
# COMPACT_ATOMS: atom_id res chain seq x y z
N MET A 1 6.28 -37.06 8.65
CA MET A 1 5.14 -36.21 9.12
C MET A 1 5.71 -35.12 10.03
N ARG A 2 6.19 -34.01 9.45
CA ARG A 2 6.93 -32.97 10.19
C ARG A 2 6.04 -31.73 10.29
N TRP A 3 5.39 -31.64 11.44
CA TRP A 3 4.61 -30.47 11.87
C TRP A 3 5.49 -29.22 11.79
N LYS A 4 5.26 -28.35 10.80
CA LYS A 4 5.80 -26.98 10.80
C LYS A 4 5.05 -26.17 11.87
N LYS A 5 5.38 -26.42 13.12
CA LYS A 5 4.99 -25.57 14.26
C LYS A 5 5.89 -24.34 14.25
N THR A 6 5.35 -23.21 13.82
CA THR A 6 5.39 -21.88 14.47
C THR A 6 5.00 -20.81 13.44
N PRO A 7 3.98 -19.97 13.70
CA PRO A 7 3.77 -18.75 12.94
C PRO A 7 4.83 -17.72 13.38
N PHE A 8 6.09 -17.90 12.97
CA PHE A 8 7.07 -16.82 13.08
C PHE A 8 6.68 -15.68 12.14
N LEU A 9 6.80 -14.44 12.60
CA LEU A 9 6.46 -13.22 11.87
C LEU A 9 7.29 -13.16 10.58
N ARG A 10 6.73 -13.58 9.45
CA ARG A 10 7.48 -13.61 8.18
C ARG A 10 7.51 -12.21 7.57
N PHE A 11 8.57 -11.45 7.81
CA PHE A 11 8.86 -10.23 7.04
C PHE A 11 8.81 -10.46 5.52
N ASN A 12 9.12 -11.70 5.09
CA ASN A 12 9.05 -12.14 3.69
C ASN A 12 7.63 -12.15 3.05
N VAL A 13 6.57 -11.83 3.80
CA VAL A 13 5.17 -11.80 3.30
C VAL A 13 4.51 -10.43 3.53
N VAL A 14 5.23 -9.47 4.13
CA VAL A 14 4.71 -8.13 4.42
C VAL A 14 5.19 -7.15 3.35
N ASN A 15 4.41 -6.10 3.07
CA ASN A 15 4.87 -5.00 2.22
C ASN A 15 6.03 -4.24 2.89
N ILE A 16 7.26 -4.63 2.55
CA ILE A 16 8.50 -4.08 3.11
C ILE A 16 8.62 -2.57 2.85
N CYS A 17 7.98 -2.03 1.80
CA CYS A 17 8.00 -0.61 1.49
C CYS A 17 7.37 0.22 2.60
N ASN A 18 6.24 -0.23 3.16
CA ASN A 18 5.58 0.47 4.25
C ASN A 18 6.45 0.45 5.53
N VAL A 19 7.03 -0.71 5.84
CA VAL A 19 7.95 -0.84 6.99
C VAL A 19 9.16 0.09 6.82
N PHE A 20 9.79 0.11 5.65
CA PHE A 20 10.95 0.96 5.40
C PHE A 20 10.62 2.44 5.47
N LEU A 21 9.42 2.84 5.01
CA LEU A 21 8.94 4.20 5.16
C LEU A 21 8.78 4.59 6.65
N GLN A 22 8.21 3.69 7.46
CA GLN A 22 8.05 3.89 8.90
C GLN A 22 9.39 3.90 9.66
N LEU A 23 10.31 3.01 9.34
CA LEU A 23 11.65 3.00 9.94
C LEU A 23 12.40 4.31 9.62
N LYS A 24 12.29 4.79 8.38
CA LYS A 24 12.87 6.07 7.97
C LYS A 24 12.21 7.27 8.63
N SER A 25 10.89 7.25 8.86
CA SER A 25 10.19 8.32 9.59
C SER A 25 10.55 8.37 11.07
N LEU A 26 10.91 7.23 11.66
CA LEU A 26 11.45 7.10 13.02
C LEU A 26 12.91 7.60 13.16
N GLY A 27 13.58 7.96 12.05
CA GLY A 27 14.96 8.44 12.06
C GLY A 27 16.01 7.33 11.92
N ILE A 28 15.61 6.10 11.55
CA ILE A 28 16.56 5.01 11.27
C ILE A 28 17.07 5.18 9.85
N HIS A 29 18.32 5.62 9.72
CA HIS A 29 18.94 5.89 8.42
C HIS A 29 19.59 4.65 7.81
N ASP A 30 20.15 3.77 8.63
CA ASP A 30 20.81 2.55 8.20
C ASP A 30 19.84 1.37 8.25
N LEU A 31 19.24 1.06 7.10
CA LEU A 31 18.33 -0.08 6.97
C LEU A 31 19.07 -1.39 6.69
N ILE A 32 20.38 -1.37 6.44
CA ILE A 32 21.15 -2.57 6.12
C ILE A 32 21.69 -3.20 7.41
N ASN A 33 22.22 -2.36 8.31
CA ASN A 33 22.75 -2.81 9.60
C ASN A 33 21.72 -2.70 10.75
N PHE A 34 20.45 -2.48 10.43
CA PHE A 34 19.40 -2.47 11.45
C PHE A 34 19.22 -3.88 12.04
N ASP A 35 18.97 -3.95 13.35
CA ASP A 35 18.81 -5.20 14.10
C ASP A 35 17.42 -5.80 13.86
N TYR A 36 17.23 -6.42 12.69
CA TYR A 36 16.00 -7.13 12.35
C TYR A 36 15.94 -8.46 13.10
N LEU A 37 14.76 -8.79 13.63
CA LEU A 37 14.49 -10.12 14.19
C LEU A 37 14.66 -11.22 13.12
N ASP A 38 14.23 -10.94 11.89
CA ASP A 38 14.45 -11.75 10.70
C ASP A 38 14.73 -10.79 9.52
N PRO A 39 15.99 -10.66 9.06
CA PRO A 39 16.34 -9.67 8.04
C PRO A 39 15.71 -10.03 6.68
N PRO A 40 15.17 -9.04 5.94
CA PRO A 40 14.66 -9.26 4.59
C PRO A 40 15.80 -9.57 3.60
N PRO A 41 15.54 -10.34 2.53
CA PRO A 41 16.51 -10.57 1.46
C PRO A 41 16.99 -9.26 0.84
N ALA A 42 18.29 -9.16 0.54
CA ALA A 42 18.90 -7.95 0.00
C ALA A 42 18.22 -7.45 -1.29
N GLU A 43 17.82 -8.36 -2.17
CA GLU A 43 17.07 -8.05 -3.39
C GLU A 43 15.73 -7.37 -3.10
N THR A 44 14.97 -7.88 -2.13
CA THR A 44 13.66 -7.30 -1.77
C THR A 44 13.82 -5.92 -1.11
N SER A 45 14.85 -5.76 -0.27
CA SER A 45 15.19 -4.46 0.32
C SER A 45 15.54 -3.42 -0.75
N LYS A 46 16.30 -3.83 -1.77
CA LYS A 46 16.66 -2.97 -2.91
C LYS A 46 15.42 -2.55 -3.71
N ILE A 47 14.57 -3.51 -4.06
CA ILE A 47 13.31 -3.24 -4.77
C ILE A 47 12.43 -2.27 -3.97
N ALA A 48 12.33 -2.45 -2.65
CA ALA A 48 11.54 -1.57 -1.80
C ALA A 48 12.08 -0.13 -1.78
N LEU A 49 13.41 0.04 -1.70
CA LEU A 49 14.06 1.34 -1.78
C LEU A 49 13.86 2.00 -3.14
N GLU A 50 13.97 1.24 -4.23
CA GLU A 50 13.73 1.72 -5.60
C GLU A 50 12.27 2.18 -5.77
N GLN A 51 11.30 1.44 -5.21
CA GLN A 51 9.90 1.83 -5.22
C GLN A 51 9.65 3.12 -4.43
N LEU A 52 10.21 3.26 -3.23
CA LEU A 52 10.09 4.48 -2.43
C LEU A 52 10.75 5.69 -3.11
N TYR A 53 11.85 5.47 -3.82
CA TYR A 53 12.48 6.48 -4.66
C TYR A 53 11.59 6.89 -5.84
N ALA A 54 11.01 5.92 -6.56
CA ALA A 54 10.08 6.18 -7.67
C ALA A 54 8.82 6.96 -7.23
N LEU A 55 8.33 6.70 -6.01
CA LEU A 55 7.21 7.43 -5.41
C LEU A 55 7.60 8.84 -4.91
N LYS A 56 8.86 9.24 -5.02
CA LYS A 56 9.45 10.49 -4.48
C LYS A 56 9.38 10.59 -2.95
N ALA A 57 9.24 9.45 -2.26
CA ALA A 57 9.29 9.41 -0.79
C ALA A 57 10.74 9.56 -0.29
N LEU A 58 11.72 9.06 -1.06
CA LEU A 58 13.14 9.20 -0.78
C LEU A 58 13.85 10.09 -1.81
N ASN A 59 14.93 10.76 -1.41
CA ASN A 59 15.83 11.46 -2.31
C ASN A 59 16.95 10.53 -2.83
N TYR A 60 17.82 11.04 -3.70
CA TYR A 60 18.96 10.29 -4.27
C TYR A 60 19.98 9.81 -3.22
N LYS A 61 19.97 10.40 -2.02
CA LYS A 61 20.81 10.00 -0.87
C LYS A 61 20.13 8.96 0.02
N GLY A 62 18.88 8.57 -0.27
CA GLY A 62 18.10 7.65 0.57
C GLY A 62 17.53 8.29 1.83
N GLU A 63 17.39 9.61 1.87
CA GLU A 63 16.78 10.37 2.96
C GLU A 63 15.30 10.67 2.66
N LEU A 64 14.50 10.79 3.72
CA LEU A 64 13.06 11.02 3.62
C LEU A 64 12.76 12.46 3.17
N THR A 65 12.01 12.61 2.09
CA THR A 65 11.58 13.93 1.57
C THR A 65 10.41 14.49 2.38
N LEU A 66 10.03 15.75 2.15
CA LEU A 66 8.80 16.31 2.73
C LEU A 66 7.56 15.49 2.32
N MET A 67 7.52 15.02 1.07
CA MET A 67 6.46 14.15 0.58
C MET A 67 6.48 12.78 1.28
N GLY A 68 7.65 12.19 1.48
CA GLY A 68 7.80 10.94 2.22
C GLY A 68 7.33 11.04 3.67
N ARG A 69 7.57 12.17 4.34
CA ARG A 69 7.03 12.42 5.69
C ARG A 69 5.52 12.45 5.71
N LYS A 70 4.90 13.21 4.78
CA LYS A 70 3.44 13.24 4.65
C LYS A 70 2.86 11.86 4.35
N MET A 71 3.54 11.03 3.54
CA MET A 71 3.11 9.65 3.30
C MET A 71 3.15 8.80 4.56
N ALA A 72 4.17 8.99 5.42
CA ALA A 72 4.32 8.23 6.65
C ALA A 72 3.25 8.56 7.71
N GLU A 73 2.58 9.70 7.60
CA GLU A 73 1.46 10.10 8.47
C GLU A 73 0.15 9.37 8.12
N ILE A 74 0.03 8.85 6.89
CA ILE A 74 -1.18 8.17 6.41
C ILE A 74 -1.03 6.66 6.63
N PRO A 75 -1.93 5.98 7.36
CA PRO A 75 -1.83 4.56 7.68
C PRO A 75 -2.28 3.66 6.51
N VAL A 76 -1.75 3.91 5.32
CA VAL A 76 -2.05 3.17 4.08
C VAL A 76 -0.77 2.82 3.34
N GLU A 77 -0.89 1.97 2.33
CA GLU A 77 0.25 1.63 1.48
C GLU A 77 0.87 2.86 0.80
N PRO A 78 2.22 2.96 0.68
CA PRO A 78 2.89 4.15 0.15
C PRO A 78 2.38 4.60 -1.23
N MET A 79 1.98 3.65 -2.08
CA MET A 79 1.38 3.97 -3.39
C MET A 79 0.04 4.70 -3.26
N MET A 80 -0.82 4.25 -2.34
CA MET A 80 -2.12 4.87 -2.10
C MET A 80 -1.96 6.20 -1.37
N ALA A 81 -1.01 6.30 -0.43
CA ALA A 81 -0.66 7.57 0.20
C ALA A 81 -0.19 8.59 -0.83
N ARG A 82 0.64 8.18 -1.81
CA ARG A 82 1.09 9.04 -2.90
C ARG A 82 -0.06 9.51 -3.78
N MET A 83 -1.03 8.64 -4.07
CA MET A 83 -2.23 8.95 -4.84
C MET A 83 -3.09 10.01 -4.14
N ILE A 84 -3.34 9.85 -2.84
CA ILE A 84 -4.09 10.83 -2.03
C ILE A 84 -3.37 12.18 -2.01
N LEU A 85 -2.05 12.19 -1.82
CA LEU A 85 -1.26 13.43 -1.85
C LEU A 85 -1.19 14.07 -3.24
N ALA A 86 -1.33 13.30 -4.32
CA ALA A 86 -1.42 13.85 -5.68
C ALA A 86 -2.81 14.43 -5.95
N ALA A 87 -3.87 13.87 -5.38
CA ALA A 87 -5.24 14.31 -5.56
C ALA A 87 -5.46 15.77 -5.11
N ASP A 88 -4.73 16.21 -4.09
CA ASP A 88 -4.74 17.60 -3.62
C ASP A 88 -4.34 18.59 -4.72
N GLN A 89 -3.36 18.22 -5.54
CA GLN A 89 -2.90 19.05 -6.68
C GLN A 89 -3.96 19.15 -7.79
N HIS A 90 -4.79 18.12 -7.91
CA HIS A 90 -5.85 18.01 -8.93
C HIS A 90 -7.24 18.41 -8.40
N LYS A 91 -7.36 18.78 -7.11
CA LYS A 91 -8.62 19.11 -6.42
C LYS A 91 -9.69 18.01 -6.47
N VAL A 92 -9.28 16.74 -6.57
CA VAL A 92 -10.16 15.55 -6.62
C VAL A 92 -9.95 14.66 -5.39
N VAL A 93 -9.79 15.28 -4.22
CA VAL A 93 -9.43 14.57 -2.99
C VAL A 93 -10.57 13.68 -2.52
N GLU A 94 -11.82 14.13 -2.67
CA GLU A 94 -13.01 13.43 -2.18
C GLU A 94 -13.25 12.11 -2.93
N GLU A 95 -13.12 12.13 -4.26
CA GLU A 95 -13.27 10.97 -5.12
C GLU A 95 -12.17 9.96 -4.86
N ILE A 96 -10.92 10.43 -4.76
CA ILE A 96 -9.75 9.57 -4.50
C ILE A 96 -9.82 8.96 -3.09
N LEU A 97 -10.29 9.70 -2.09
CA LEU A 97 -10.48 9.17 -0.74
C LEU A 97 -11.56 8.08 -0.73
N THR A 98 -12.65 8.28 -1.49
CA THR A 98 -13.73 7.29 -1.65
C THR A 98 -13.21 6.00 -2.29
N ILE A 99 -12.42 6.13 -3.37
CA ILE A 99 -11.79 4.99 -4.04
C ILE A 99 -10.79 4.28 -3.10
N ALA A 100 -9.95 5.04 -2.40
CA ALA A 100 -9.00 4.49 -1.43
C ALA A 100 -9.69 3.73 -0.29
N ALA A 101 -10.82 4.25 0.21
CA ALA A 101 -11.64 3.59 1.22
C ALA A 101 -12.22 2.27 0.70
N MET A 102 -12.75 2.24 -0.53
CA MET A 102 -13.24 1.00 -1.15
C MET A 102 -12.13 -0.05 -1.32
N LEU A 103 -10.94 0.37 -1.79
CA LEU A 103 -9.80 -0.53 -2.00
C LEU A 103 -9.20 -1.07 -0.69
N SER A 104 -9.37 -0.34 0.41
CA SER A 104 -8.83 -0.75 1.73
C SER A 104 -9.62 -1.91 2.36
N VAL A 105 -10.85 -2.16 1.90
CA VAL A 105 -11.67 -3.26 2.40
C VAL A 105 -11.21 -4.56 1.73
N ASN A 106 -10.60 -5.45 2.50
CA ASN A 106 -10.23 -6.79 2.05
C ASN A 106 -11.49 -7.68 1.95
N GLY A 107 -12.21 -7.58 0.83
CA GLY A 107 -13.39 -8.39 0.57
C GLY A 107 -14.05 -8.06 -0.77
N ASP A 108 -14.79 -9.02 -1.31
CA ASP A 108 -15.63 -8.79 -2.48
C ASP A 108 -16.76 -7.83 -2.11
N ILE A 109 -16.67 -6.58 -2.58
CA ILE A 109 -17.73 -5.57 -2.44
C ILE A 109 -19.01 -6.06 -3.15
N PHE A 110 -18.85 -6.81 -4.24
CA PHE A 110 -19.95 -7.37 -5.02
C PHE A 110 -20.18 -8.83 -4.66
N TYR A 111 -21.24 -9.08 -3.89
CA TYR A 111 -21.67 -10.43 -3.56
C TYR A 111 -22.37 -11.12 -4.74
N ARG A 112 -21.88 -12.29 -5.16
CA ARG A 112 -22.41 -13.06 -6.31
C ARG A 112 -22.84 -14.48 -5.89
N PRO A 113 -24.05 -14.65 -5.37
CA PRO A 113 -24.57 -15.97 -5.01
C PRO A 113 -24.87 -16.80 -6.28
N LYS A 114 -24.59 -18.10 -6.24
CA LYS A 114 -24.74 -19.01 -7.40
C LYS A 114 -26.17 -19.02 -7.94
N ASP A 115 -27.18 -18.97 -7.06
CA ASP A 115 -28.59 -19.07 -7.43
C ASP A 115 -29.16 -17.78 -8.06
N LYS A 116 -28.50 -16.63 -7.87
CA LYS A 116 -28.95 -15.32 -8.36
C LYS A 116 -27.86 -14.57 -9.14
N ALA A 117 -26.98 -15.31 -9.81
CA ALA A 117 -25.83 -14.74 -10.51
C ALA A 117 -26.25 -13.70 -11.58
N ILE A 118 -27.32 -13.96 -12.33
CA ILE A 118 -27.81 -13.05 -13.39
C ILE A 118 -28.27 -11.70 -12.80
N GLN A 119 -29.03 -11.72 -11.70
CA GLN A 119 -29.50 -10.51 -11.02
C GLN A 119 -28.34 -9.72 -10.39
N ALA A 120 -27.35 -10.43 -9.83
CA ALA A 120 -26.15 -9.81 -9.28
C ALA A 120 -25.30 -9.14 -10.38
N ASP A 121 -25.17 -9.78 -11.55
CA ASP A 121 -24.44 -9.23 -12.69
C ASP A 121 -25.16 -8.01 -13.29
N GLU A 122 -26.51 -7.98 -13.31
CA GLU A 122 -27.28 -6.80 -13.69
C GLU A 122 -27.09 -5.62 -12.72
N ALA A 123 -27.19 -5.87 -11.41
CA ALA A 123 -26.96 -4.84 -10.40
C ALA A 123 -25.53 -4.26 -10.50
N ARG A 124 -24.54 -5.10 -10.80
CA ARG A 124 -23.13 -4.68 -10.98
C ARG A 124 -22.94 -3.76 -12.18
N LYS A 125 -23.69 -3.93 -13.27
CA LYS A 125 -23.57 -3.05 -14.46
C LYS A 125 -23.87 -1.60 -14.14
N ASN A 126 -24.81 -1.33 -13.24
CA ASN A 126 -25.17 0.04 -12.84
C ASN A 126 -24.01 0.77 -12.14
N PHE A 127 -23.11 0.05 -11.46
CA PHE A 127 -21.95 0.64 -10.77
C PHE A 127 -20.71 0.78 -11.66
N PHE A 128 -20.65 0.06 -12.79
CA PHE A 128 -19.45 0.05 -13.65
C PHE A 128 -19.24 1.38 -14.41
N ILE A 129 -20.30 2.19 -14.57
CA ILE A 129 -20.26 3.43 -15.37
C ILE A 129 -19.98 4.68 -14.52
N LEU A 130 -20.24 4.65 -13.21
CA LEU A 130 -20.09 5.83 -12.33
C LEU A 130 -18.64 6.25 -12.03
N MET A 131 -17.62 5.47 -12.41
CA MET A 131 -16.20 5.83 -12.21
C MET A 131 -15.54 6.53 -13.41
N VAL A 132 -16.23 6.70 -14.55
CA VAL A 132 -15.63 7.27 -15.78
C VAL A 132 -16.24 8.61 -16.19
N THR A 133 -17.37 9.02 -15.62
CA THR A 133 -18.05 10.27 -15.99
C THR A 133 -18.63 10.98 -14.77
N THR A 134 -17.82 11.77 -14.08
CA THR A 134 -18.17 13.03 -13.40
C THR A 134 -16.87 13.81 -13.26
#